data_AF-A0A0C2DQP3-F1
#
_entry.id   AF-A0A0C2DQP3-F1
#
_cell.length_a   1.000
_cell.length_b   1.000
_cell.length_c   1.000
_cell.angle_alpha   90.00
_cell.angle_beta   90.00
_cell.angle_gamma   90.00
#
_symmetry.space_group_name_H-M   'P 1'
#
loop_
_entity.id
_entity.type
_entity.pdbx_description
1 polymer ?
#
loop_
_entity_poly.entity_id
_entity_poly.type
_entity_poly.pdbx_seq_one_letter_code
_entity_poly.pdbx_strand_id
1 'polypeptide(L)'
;MSKADQLIMERRLRPIYDAIDAGNAKKAVQEADKVLKKHPVTVCAKVLKALALIRSDKLAEGFEIINSLDVPGAQFDDGTLQAFVHCFKEAGCPNRITILYERAVAVSPSEQNLTHLFMAHVRNRSFKNQQLVAMRLFKEFNNSPYFFWGVMSIVMQARENPEMGAKMFYPLAARMVENHVTKYGYKAGAEIELHAMVLEGMKKFAEAEELLGAEESRSLLSTPPSFLMARRIALLLSAGRHQTVVDRTVEGLKIE
;
A
#
# COMPACT_ATOMS: atom_id res chain seq x y z
N MET A 1 7.57 -1.19 -28.41
CA MET A 1 8.29 0.07 -28.77
C MET A 1 9.75 -0.10 -28.44
N SER A 2 10.65 0.43 -29.28
CA SER A 2 12.08 0.44 -28.97
C SER A 2 12.37 1.39 -27.80
N LYS A 3 13.46 1.17 -27.06
CA LYS A 3 13.94 2.12 -26.03
C LYS A 3 14.14 3.53 -26.61
N ALA A 4 14.54 3.63 -27.88
CA ALA A 4 14.67 4.90 -28.58
C ALA A 4 13.31 5.61 -28.76
N ASP A 5 12.25 4.87 -29.09
CA ASP A 5 10.91 5.41 -29.26
C ASP A 5 10.35 5.94 -27.94
N GLN A 6 10.61 5.24 -26.83
CA GLN A 6 10.24 5.67 -25.48
C GLN A 6 10.90 6.99 -25.10
N LEU A 7 12.22 7.12 -25.31
CA LEU A 7 12.96 8.36 -25.05
C LEU A 7 12.48 9.53 -25.92
N ILE A 8 12.14 9.27 -27.19
CA ILE A 8 11.59 10.30 -28.08
C ILE A 8 10.21 10.75 -27.58
N MET A 9 9.35 9.82 -27.14
CA MET A 9 8.05 10.18 -26.59
C MET A 9 8.18 10.97 -25.29
N GLU A 10 9.07 10.57 -24.38
CA GLU A 10 9.31 11.29 -23.12
C GLU A 10 9.72 12.74 -23.38
N ARG A 11 10.66 12.98 -24.31
CA ARG A 11 11.06 14.33 -24.72
C ARG A 11 9.91 15.16 -25.30
N ARG A 12 8.96 14.52 -26.00
CA ARG A 12 7.78 15.20 -26.55
C ARG A 12 6.73 15.52 -25.50
N LEU A 13 6.61 14.71 -24.46
CA LEU A 13 5.68 14.93 -23.35
C LEU A 13 6.22 15.91 -22.31
N ARG A 14 7.55 16.07 -22.23
CA ARG A 14 8.20 16.96 -21.26
C ARG A 14 7.65 18.39 -21.22
N PRO A 15 7.42 19.09 -22.36
CA PRO A 15 6.83 20.43 -22.33
C PRO A 15 5.42 20.47 -21.73
N ILE A 16 4.65 19.39 -21.83
CA ILE A 16 3.32 19.27 -21.23
C ILE A 16 3.47 19.18 -19.71
N TYR A 17 4.35 18.31 -19.21
CA TYR A 17 4.64 18.18 -17.78
C TYR A 17 5.14 19.50 -17.19
N ASP A 18 6.13 20.15 -17.81
CA ASP A 18 6.67 21.42 -17.32
C ASP A 18 5.59 22.51 -17.25
N ALA A 19 4.64 22.54 -18.20
CA ALA A 19 3.53 23.49 -18.19
C ALA A 19 2.49 23.17 -17.10
N ILE A 20 2.23 21.88 -16.84
CA ILE A 20 1.35 21.40 -15.77
C ILE A 20 1.93 21.73 -14.39
N ASP A 21 3.24 21.51 -14.22
CA ASP A 21 3.96 21.78 -12.97
C ASP A 21 4.09 23.28 -12.69
N ALA A 22 4.21 24.09 -13.75
CA ALA A 22 4.16 25.55 -13.66
C ALA A 22 2.74 26.11 -13.40
N GLY A 23 1.71 25.25 -13.28
CA GLY A 23 0.32 25.67 -13.09
C GLY A 23 -0.30 26.37 -14.30
N ASN A 24 0.35 26.33 -15.48
CA ASN A 24 -0.13 26.99 -16.69
C ASN A 24 -0.92 26.02 -17.57
N ALA A 25 -2.17 25.79 -17.20
CA ALA A 25 -3.01 24.82 -17.89
C ALA A 25 -3.33 25.18 -19.35
N LYS A 26 -3.47 26.47 -19.68
CA LYS A 26 -3.66 26.90 -21.08
C LYS A 26 -2.47 26.48 -21.95
N LYS A 27 -1.25 26.70 -21.45
CA LYS A 27 -0.02 26.26 -22.13
C LYS A 27 0.06 24.74 -22.20
N ALA A 28 -0.27 24.03 -21.13
CA ALA A 28 -0.27 22.56 -21.12
C ALA A 28 -1.21 21.97 -22.17
N VAL A 29 -2.43 22.51 -22.31
CA VAL A 29 -3.37 22.11 -23.37
C VAL A 29 -2.81 22.40 -24.76
N GLN A 30 -2.20 23.57 -24.98
CA GLN A 30 -1.57 23.91 -26.25
C GLN A 30 -0.43 22.96 -26.62
N GLU A 31 0.45 22.63 -25.66
CA GLU A 31 1.55 21.67 -25.89
C GLU A 31 1.01 20.25 -26.16
N ALA A 32 -0.05 19.84 -25.46
CA ALA A 32 -0.70 18.57 -25.73
C ALA A 32 -1.32 18.52 -27.12
N ASP A 33 -2.01 19.57 -27.56
CA ASP A 33 -2.60 19.67 -28.90
C ASP A 33 -1.53 19.66 -30.01
N LYS A 34 -0.37 20.29 -29.78
CA LYS A 34 0.78 20.19 -30.70
C LYS A 34 1.27 18.75 -30.87
N VAL A 35 1.38 18.00 -29.76
CA VAL A 35 1.77 16.58 -29.80
C VAL A 35 0.70 15.77 -30.54
N LEU A 36 -0.58 15.96 -30.19
CA LEU A 36 -1.70 15.20 -30.77
C LEU A 36 -1.92 15.50 -32.25
N LYS A 37 -1.59 16.71 -32.73
CA LYS A 37 -1.62 17.03 -34.17
C LYS A 37 -0.64 16.18 -34.98
N LYS A 38 0.54 15.88 -34.42
CA LYS A 38 1.57 15.04 -35.06
C LYS A 38 1.40 13.54 -34.75
N HIS A 39 0.90 13.23 -33.57
CA HIS A 39 0.78 11.88 -33.03
C HIS A 39 -0.59 11.69 -32.35
N PRO A 40 -1.68 11.58 -33.13
CA PRO A 40 -3.06 11.57 -32.60
C PRO A 40 -3.39 10.35 -31.73
N VAL A 41 -2.58 9.29 -31.81
CA VAL A 41 -2.75 8.04 -31.06
C VAL A 41 -2.04 8.05 -29.70
N THR A 42 -1.27 9.10 -29.37
CA THR A 42 -0.52 9.17 -28.10
C THR A 42 -1.47 9.37 -26.92
N VAL A 43 -1.87 8.26 -26.29
CA VAL A 43 -2.82 8.25 -25.16
C VAL A 43 -2.32 9.11 -24.00
N CYS A 44 -1.05 9.00 -23.62
CA CYS A 44 -0.48 9.78 -22.52
C CYS A 44 -0.70 11.30 -22.70
N ALA A 45 -0.50 11.84 -23.91
CA ALA A 45 -0.76 13.24 -24.21
C ALA A 45 -2.24 13.63 -24.05
N LYS A 46 -3.17 12.73 -24.42
CA LYS A 46 -4.61 12.96 -24.19
C LYS A 46 -4.95 13.00 -22.69
N VAL A 47 -4.37 12.09 -21.90
CA VAL A 47 -4.58 12.07 -20.44
C VAL A 47 -3.98 13.30 -19.77
N LEU A 48 -2.78 13.75 -20.19
CA LEU A 48 -2.18 14.99 -19.68
C LEU A 48 -2.98 16.23 -20.08
N LYS A 49 -3.56 16.26 -21.28
CA LYS A 49 -4.53 17.29 -21.66
C LYS A 49 -5.74 17.30 -20.72
N ALA A 50 -6.30 16.12 -20.43
CA ALA A 50 -7.40 16.00 -19.48
C ALA A 50 -7.01 16.47 -18.07
N LEU A 51 -5.81 16.14 -17.58
CA LEU A 51 -5.29 16.62 -16.31
C LEU A 51 -5.23 18.15 -16.25
N ALA A 52 -4.73 18.79 -17.30
CA ALA A 52 -4.67 20.25 -17.38
C ALA A 52 -6.07 20.89 -17.37
N LEU A 53 -7.05 20.28 -18.05
CA LEU A 53 -8.45 20.72 -18.02
C LEU A 53 -9.06 20.58 -16.62
N ILE A 54 -8.85 19.44 -15.96
CA ILE A 54 -9.32 19.16 -14.60
C ILE A 54 -8.75 20.20 -13.61
N ARG A 55 -7.44 20.48 -13.68
CA ARG A 55 -6.79 21.51 -12.83
C ARG A 55 -7.24 22.95 -13.13
N SER A 56 -7.97 23.17 -14.24
CA SER A 56 -8.55 24.48 -14.60
C SER A 56 -10.05 24.53 -14.35
N ASP A 57 -10.59 23.65 -13.51
CA ASP A 57 -12.02 23.52 -13.21
C ASP A 57 -12.91 23.13 -14.41
N LYS A 58 -12.31 22.69 -15.53
CA LYS A 58 -13.02 22.17 -16.71
C LYS A 58 -13.24 20.66 -16.60
N LEU A 59 -13.88 20.24 -15.52
CA LEU A 59 -14.05 18.82 -15.18
C LEU A 59 -14.77 18.03 -16.28
N ALA A 60 -15.86 18.57 -16.84
CA ALA A 60 -16.64 17.88 -17.87
C ALA A 60 -15.79 17.52 -19.11
N GLU A 61 -15.10 18.53 -19.68
CA GLU A 61 -14.20 18.34 -20.83
C GLU A 61 -13.07 17.35 -20.53
N GLY A 62 -12.49 17.43 -19.32
CA GLY A 62 -11.45 16.48 -18.89
C GLY A 62 -11.98 15.05 -18.79
N PHE A 63 -13.15 14.85 -18.18
CA PHE A 63 -13.74 13.52 -18.01
C PHE A 63 -14.26 12.91 -19.29
N GLU A 64 -14.70 13.70 -20.27
CA GLU A 64 -15.03 13.19 -21.61
C GLU A 64 -13.83 12.47 -22.23
N ILE A 65 -12.64 13.08 -22.16
CA ILE A 65 -11.40 12.46 -22.64
C ILE A 65 -11.09 11.21 -21.82
N ILE A 66 -11.11 11.29 -20.49
CA ILE A 66 -10.77 10.15 -19.60
C ILE A 66 -11.70 8.96 -19.85
N ASN A 67 -13.00 9.19 -19.97
CA ASN A 67 -13.99 8.13 -20.14
C ASN A 67 -13.91 7.49 -21.54
N SER A 68 -13.46 8.23 -22.55
CA SER A 68 -13.21 7.65 -23.89
C SER A 68 -11.99 6.73 -23.93
N LEU A 69 -11.06 6.85 -22.97
CA LEU A 69 -9.80 6.12 -22.93
C LEU A 69 -9.82 4.98 -21.92
N ASP A 70 -10.25 5.24 -20.68
CA ASP A 70 -10.34 4.24 -19.60
C ASP A 70 -11.54 3.31 -19.80
N VAL A 71 -11.37 2.37 -20.73
CA VAL A 71 -12.36 1.35 -21.11
C VAL A 71 -11.81 -0.07 -20.83
N PRO A 72 -12.68 -1.07 -20.66
CA PRO A 72 -12.24 -2.46 -20.47
C PRO A 72 -11.35 -2.95 -21.63
N GLY A 73 -10.27 -3.66 -21.29
CA GLY A 73 -9.32 -4.22 -22.27
C GLY A 73 -8.26 -3.23 -22.77
N ALA A 74 -8.35 -1.93 -22.40
CA ALA A 74 -7.32 -0.97 -22.74
C ALA A 74 -6.01 -1.27 -21.97
N GLN A 75 -4.88 -1.17 -22.68
CA GLN A 75 -3.55 -1.34 -22.12
C GLN A 75 -2.80 -0.01 -22.13
N PHE A 76 -2.21 0.33 -20.99
CA PHE A 76 -1.46 1.57 -20.81
C PHE A 76 -0.08 1.27 -20.26
N ASP A 77 0.89 2.11 -20.62
CA ASP A 77 2.19 2.14 -19.94
C ASP A 77 2.07 2.83 -18.58
N ASP A 78 3.10 2.66 -17.74
CA ASP A 78 3.11 3.17 -16.38
C ASP A 78 2.95 4.70 -16.32
N GLY A 79 3.59 5.42 -17.24
CA GLY A 79 3.50 6.88 -17.31
C GLY A 79 2.07 7.34 -17.58
N THR A 80 1.37 6.66 -18.48
CA THR A 80 -0.05 6.92 -18.76
C THR A 80 -0.94 6.55 -17.57
N LEU A 81 -0.70 5.42 -16.90
CA LEU A 81 -1.43 5.03 -15.68
C LEU A 81 -1.25 6.08 -14.57
N GLN A 82 -0.03 6.57 -14.35
CA GLN A 82 0.21 7.64 -13.38
C GLN A 82 -0.51 8.94 -13.75
N ALA A 83 -0.53 9.32 -15.03
CA ALA A 83 -1.29 10.48 -15.48
C ALA A 83 -2.81 10.33 -15.19
N PHE A 84 -3.39 9.15 -15.37
CA PHE A 84 -4.77 8.87 -14.95
C PHE A 84 -4.94 8.98 -13.43
N VAL A 85 -4.00 8.44 -12.65
CA VAL A 85 -4.01 8.55 -11.18
C VAL A 85 -4.02 10.01 -10.75
N HIS A 86 -3.23 10.87 -11.39
CA HIS A 86 -3.25 12.31 -11.12
C HIS A 86 -4.62 12.92 -11.45
N CYS A 87 -5.21 12.60 -12.60
CA CYS A 87 -6.55 13.08 -12.96
C CYS A 87 -7.59 12.73 -11.88
N PHE A 88 -7.59 11.47 -11.41
CA PHE A 88 -8.55 11.01 -10.41
C PHE A 88 -8.31 11.60 -9.02
N LYS A 89 -7.05 11.87 -8.65
CA LYS A 89 -6.72 12.55 -7.38
C LYS A 89 -7.21 14.00 -7.38
N GLU A 90 -6.90 14.75 -8.44
CA GLU A 90 -7.30 16.16 -8.58
C GLU A 90 -8.82 16.30 -8.65
N ALA A 91 -9.50 15.37 -9.32
CA ALA A 91 -10.96 15.36 -9.41
C ALA A 91 -11.67 14.79 -8.16
N GLY A 92 -10.95 14.46 -7.08
CA GLY A 92 -11.55 13.92 -5.85
C GLY A 92 -12.23 12.55 -6.02
N CYS A 93 -11.81 11.75 -7.01
CA CYS A 93 -12.41 10.45 -7.35
C CYS A 93 -11.46 9.26 -7.11
N PRO A 94 -10.90 9.06 -5.90
CA PRO A 94 -9.86 8.04 -5.66
C PRO A 94 -10.33 6.59 -5.92
N ASN A 95 -11.63 6.31 -5.83
CA ASN A 95 -12.21 5.00 -6.14
C ASN A 95 -11.94 4.56 -7.58
N ARG A 96 -11.87 5.50 -8.53
CA ARG A 96 -11.54 5.18 -9.92
C ARG A 96 -10.12 4.66 -10.12
N ILE A 97 -9.21 4.97 -9.21
CA ILE A 97 -7.84 4.45 -9.26
C ILE A 97 -7.84 2.94 -9.03
N THR A 98 -8.70 2.43 -8.15
CA THR A 98 -8.87 0.99 -7.96
C THR A 98 -9.33 0.33 -9.26
N ILE A 99 -10.39 0.85 -9.87
CA ILE A 99 -10.94 0.32 -11.13
C ILE A 99 -9.90 0.34 -12.26
N LEU A 100 -9.13 1.43 -12.37
CA LEU A 100 -8.05 1.55 -13.35
C LEU A 100 -7.02 0.41 -13.20
N TYR A 101 -6.54 0.16 -11.99
CA TYR A 101 -5.55 -0.88 -11.74
C TYR A 101 -6.14 -2.30 -11.78
N GLU A 102 -7.41 -2.50 -11.42
CA GLU A 102 -8.11 -3.78 -11.63
C GLU A 102 -8.11 -4.15 -13.11
N ARG A 103 -8.43 -3.18 -13.99
CA ARG A 103 -8.38 -3.35 -15.44
C ARG A 103 -6.97 -3.57 -15.96
N ALA A 104 -6.00 -2.79 -15.47
CA ALA A 104 -4.60 -2.93 -15.86
C ALA A 104 -4.05 -4.33 -15.51
N VAL A 105 -4.35 -4.83 -14.30
CA VAL A 105 -3.96 -6.18 -13.85
C VAL A 105 -4.68 -7.28 -14.64
N ALA A 106 -5.92 -7.06 -15.07
CA ALA A 106 -6.66 -8.02 -15.89
C ALA A 106 -6.04 -8.20 -17.29
N VAL A 107 -5.43 -7.15 -17.86
CA VAL A 107 -4.81 -7.18 -19.19
C VAL A 107 -3.33 -7.54 -19.12
N SER A 108 -2.59 -6.91 -18.20
CA SER A 108 -1.15 -7.05 -18.05
C SER A 108 -0.79 -7.16 -16.56
N PRO A 109 -0.91 -8.37 -15.97
CA PRO A 109 -0.52 -8.59 -14.59
C PRO A 109 0.99 -8.44 -14.46
N SER A 110 1.41 -7.55 -13.57
CA SER A 110 2.81 -7.31 -13.21
C SER A 110 2.91 -7.01 -11.72
N GLU A 111 4.10 -7.21 -11.13
CA GLU A 111 4.36 -6.90 -9.72
C GLU A 111 4.01 -5.44 -9.39
N GLN A 112 4.37 -4.53 -10.29
CA GLN A 112 4.11 -3.09 -10.15
C GLN A 112 2.61 -2.77 -10.22
N ASN A 113 1.88 -3.32 -11.18
CA ASN A 113 0.43 -3.09 -11.30
C ASN A 113 -0.33 -3.67 -10.11
N LEU A 114 0.05 -4.87 -9.65
CA LEU A 114 -0.52 -5.49 -8.46
C LEU A 114 -0.19 -4.69 -7.19
N THR A 115 1.02 -4.16 -7.07
CA THR A 115 1.42 -3.29 -5.94
C THR A 115 0.60 -2.00 -5.93
N HIS A 116 0.41 -1.35 -7.08
CA HIS A 116 -0.44 -0.17 -7.17
C HIS A 116 -1.92 -0.48 -6.88
N LEU A 117 -2.42 -1.63 -7.33
CA LEU A 117 -3.76 -2.10 -7.00
C LEU A 117 -3.93 -2.32 -5.49
N PHE A 118 -2.96 -2.98 -4.84
CA PHE A 118 -2.93 -3.13 -3.40
C PHE A 118 -3.02 -1.77 -2.69
N MET A 119 -2.16 -0.81 -3.08
CA MET A 119 -2.16 0.54 -2.51
C MET A 119 -3.46 1.32 -2.78
N ALA A 120 -4.14 1.06 -3.90
CA ALA A 120 -5.46 1.62 -4.16
C ALA A 120 -6.51 1.04 -3.18
N HIS A 121 -6.51 -0.26 -2.93
CA HIS A 121 -7.39 -0.87 -1.93
C HIS A 121 -7.05 -0.44 -0.50
N VAL A 122 -5.77 -0.19 -0.17
CA VAL A 122 -5.34 0.39 1.12
C VAL A 122 -6.01 1.74 1.35
N ARG A 123 -5.92 2.65 0.38
CA ARG A 123 -6.54 3.99 0.48
C ARG A 123 -8.06 3.94 0.62
N ASN A 124 -8.70 2.98 -0.03
CA ASN A 124 -10.15 2.81 0.01
C ASN A 124 -10.62 1.87 1.14
N ARG A 125 -9.72 1.47 2.05
CA ARG A 125 -10.02 0.56 3.19
C ARG A 125 -10.70 -0.76 2.78
N SER A 126 -10.45 -1.23 1.55
CA SER A 126 -11.02 -2.49 1.05
C SER A 126 -10.16 -3.68 1.52
N PHE A 127 -10.21 -3.98 2.82
CA PHE A 127 -9.25 -4.90 3.46
C PHE A 127 -9.30 -6.33 2.93
N LYS A 128 -10.48 -6.83 2.56
CA LYS A 128 -10.63 -8.14 1.91
C LYS A 128 -9.89 -8.19 0.56
N ASN A 129 -10.01 -7.15 -0.25
CA ASN A 129 -9.31 -7.08 -1.53
C ASN A 129 -7.80 -6.86 -1.35
N GLN A 130 -7.38 -6.08 -0.34
CA GLN A 130 -5.97 -5.97 0.04
C GLN A 130 -5.36 -7.34 0.32
N GLN A 131 -6.05 -8.18 1.12
CA GLN A 131 -5.61 -9.54 1.41
C GLN A 131 -5.47 -10.37 0.12
N LEU A 132 -6.49 -10.37 -0.75
CA LEU A 132 -6.46 -11.16 -2.00
C LEU A 132 -5.29 -10.75 -2.90
N VAL A 133 -5.07 -9.45 -3.10
CA VAL A 133 -3.99 -8.94 -3.94
C VAL A 133 -2.62 -9.21 -3.32
N ALA A 134 -2.47 -9.03 -2.01
CA ALA A 134 -1.21 -9.32 -1.31
C ALA A 134 -0.84 -10.81 -1.36
N MET A 135 -1.81 -11.70 -1.16
CA MET A 135 -1.57 -13.15 -1.28
C MET A 135 -1.24 -13.57 -2.71
N ARG A 136 -1.84 -12.90 -3.72
CA ARG A 136 -1.46 -13.09 -5.12
C ARG A 136 -0.03 -12.64 -5.38
N LEU A 137 0.35 -11.45 -4.94
CA LEU A 137 1.72 -10.94 -5.02
C LEU A 137 2.72 -11.91 -4.37
N PHE A 138 2.43 -12.39 -3.16
CA PHE A 138 3.29 -13.35 -2.48
C PHE A 138 3.43 -14.65 -3.26
N LYS A 139 2.33 -15.20 -3.80
CA LYS A 139 2.35 -16.43 -4.58
C LYS A 139 3.15 -16.29 -5.88
N GLU A 140 3.04 -15.15 -6.57
CA GLU A 140 3.67 -14.94 -7.88
C GLU A 140 5.15 -14.56 -7.76
N PHE A 141 5.53 -13.75 -6.77
CA PHE A 141 6.89 -13.18 -6.65
C PHE A 141 7.70 -13.72 -5.48
N ASN A 142 7.09 -14.54 -4.60
CA ASN A 142 7.75 -15.19 -3.46
C ASN A 142 8.53 -14.24 -2.53
N ASN A 143 8.01 -13.02 -2.34
CA ASN A 143 8.65 -12.00 -1.53
C ASN A 143 7.95 -11.84 -0.16
N SER A 144 8.68 -12.05 0.93
CA SER A 144 8.15 -12.08 2.32
C SER A 144 7.30 -10.86 2.71
N PRO A 145 7.64 -9.61 2.35
CA PRO A 145 6.82 -8.44 2.68
C PRO A 145 5.38 -8.55 2.15
N TYR A 146 5.16 -9.15 0.97
CA TYR A 146 3.80 -9.32 0.43
C TYR A 146 2.95 -10.29 1.26
N PHE A 147 3.58 -11.31 1.85
CA PHE A 147 2.90 -12.19 2.80
C PHE A 147 2.42 -11.40 4.02
N PHE A 148 3.31 -10.59 4.61
CA PHE A 148 2.97 -9.79 5.79
C PHE A 148 1.99 -8.64 5.48
N TRP A 149 1.96 -8.12 4.25
CA TRP A 149 0.86 -7.24 3.78
C TRP A 149 -0.48 -7.96 3.82
N GLY A 150 -0.52 -9.24 3.42
CA GLY A 150 -1.71 -10.08 3.52
C GLY A 150 -2.15 -10.29 4.97
N VAL A 151 -1.21 -10.62 5.86
CA VAL A 151 -1.48 -10.78 7.31
C VAL A 151 -2.01 -9.46 7.91
N MET A 152 -1.37 -8.34 7.62
CA MET A 152 -1.84 -7.02 8.10
C MET A 152 -3.25 -6.72 7.58
N SER A 153 -3.56 -7.08 6.33
CA SER A 153 -4.91 -6.92 5.77
C SER A 153 -5.96 -7.73 6.52
N ILE A 154 -5.61 -8.93 7.02
CA ILE A 154 -6.48 -9.75 7.88
C ILE A 154 -6.68 -9.08 9.25
N VAL A 155 -5.61 -8.53 9.84
CA VAL A 155 -5.70 -7.75 11.09
C VAL A 155 -6.61 -6.54 10.93
N MET A 156 -6.56 -5.85 9.79
CA MET A 156 -7.46 -4.73 9.51
C MET A 156 -8.92 -5.17 9.36
N GLN A 157 -9.20 -6.32 8.73
CA GLN A 157 -10.55 -6.92 8.71
C GLN A 157 -11.03 -7.26 10.13
N ALA A 158 -10.15 -7.77 10.99
CA ALA A 158 -10.47 -8.07 12.38
C ALA A 158 -10.86 -6.83 13.18
N ARG A 159 -10.21 -5.68 12.91
CA ARG A 159 -10.52 -4.40 13.55
C ARG A 159 -11.83 -3.79 13.05
N GLU A 160 -12.14 -3.98 11.77
CA GLU A 160 -13.40 -3.49 11.18
C GLU A 160 -14.61 -4.31 11.67
N ASN A 161 -14.44 -5.61 11.89
CA ASN A 161 -15.46 -6.49 12.46
C ASN A 161 -14.90 -7.28 13.67
N PRO A 162 -15.01 -6.73 14.90
CA PRO A 162 -14.44 -7.35 16.10
C PRO A 162 -14.97 -8.76 16.42
N GLU A 163 -16.24 -9.05 16.12
CA GLU A 163 -16.84 -10.37 16.34
C GLU A 163 -16.14 -11.44 15.49
N MET A 164 -16.07 -11.20 14.18
CA MET A 164 -15.33 -12.06 13.26
C MET A 164 -13.82 -11.99 13.49
N GLY A 165 -13.34 -10.87 14.01
CA GLY A 165 -11.97 -10.64 14.43
C GLY A 165 -11.50 -11.68 15.42
N ALA A 166 -12.19 -11.76 16.56
CA ALA A 166 -11.89 -12.74 17.61
C ALA A 166 -12.17 -14.17 17.17
N LYS A 167 -13.28 -14.41 16.44
CA LYS A 167 -13.72 -15.76 16.06
C LYS A 167 -12.88 -16.39 14.94
N MET A 168 -12.35 -15.60 14.01
CA MET A 168 -11.80 -16.12 12.76
C MET A 168 -10.52 -15.42 12.29
N PHE A 169 -10.52 -14.09 12.20
CA PHE A 169 -9.42 -13.37 11.52
C PHE A 169 -8.11 -13.40 12.31
N TYR A 170 -8.12 -13.10 13.61
CA TYR A 170 -6.90 -13.20 14.41
C TYR A 170 -6.35 -14.64 14.50
N PRO A 171 -7.17 -15.68 14.76
CA PRO A 171 -6.70 -17.07 14.71
C PRO A 171 -6.13 -17.50 13.33
N LEU A 172 -6.67 -16.97 12.23
CA LEU A 172 -6.12 -17.21 10.90
C LEU A 172 -4.75 -16.52 10.75
N ALA A 173 -4.65 -15.25 11.11
CA ALA A 173 -3.42 -14.49 11.03
C ALA A 173 -2.31 -15.13 11.88
N ALA A 174 -2.61 -15.60 13.09
CA ALA A 174 -1.65 -16.25 13.98
C ALA A 174 -1.07 -17.51 13.33
N ARG A 175 -1.94 -18.42 12.88
CA ARG A 175 -1.51 -19.65 12.18
C ARG A 175 -0.68 -19.36 10.93
N MET A 176 -1.04 -18.32 10.18
CA MET A 176 -0.26 -17.90 9.01
C MET A 176 1.16 -17.48 9.41
N VAL A 177 1.29 -16.58 10.38
CA VAL A 177 2.59 -16.08 10.83
C VAL A 177 3.43 -17.18 11.46
N GLU A 178 2.86 -17.99 12.36
CA GLU A 178 3.55 -19.11 13.01
C GLU A 178 4.13 -20.09 11.97
N ASN A 179 3.34 -20.48 10.96
CA ASN A 179 3.81 -21.38 9.91
C ASN A 179 4.94 -20.77 9.07
N HIS A 180 4.85 -19.48 8.75
CA HIS A 180 5.87 -18.79 7.95
C HIS A 180 7.17 -18.61 8.72
N VAL A 181 7.08 -18.16 9.97
CA VAL A 181 8.24 -17.92 10.85
C VAL A 181 8.91 -19.23 11.25
N THR A 182 8.16 -20.31 11.49
CA THR A 182 8.76 -21.63 11.78
C THR A 182 9.63 -22.11 10.62
N LYS A 183 9.27 -21.77 9.39
CA LYS A 183 9.99 -22.20 8.19
C LYS A 183 11.13 -21.27 7.78
N TYR A 184 10.98 -19.96 7.98
CA TYR A 184 11.88 -18.95 7.40
C TYR A 184 12.54 -18.02 8.43
N GLY A 185 12.15 -18.12 9.70
CA GLY A 185 12.51 -17.16 10.74
C GLY A 185 11.89 -15.78 10.52
N TYR A 186 12.09 -14.89 11.49
CA TYR A 186 11.86 -13.45 11.29
C TYR A 186 13.04 -12.83 10.55
N LYS A 187 12.75 -11.88 9.67
CA LYS A 187 13.74 -11.12 8.89
C LYS A 187 13.77 -9.64 9.24
N ALA A 188 12.71 -9.12 9.86
CA ALA A 188 12.62 -7.71 10.23
C ALA A 188 11.76 -7.51 11.48
N GLY A 189 12.08 -6.48 12.28
CA GLY A 189 11.31 -6.11 13.46
C GLY A 189 9.82 -5.88 13.19
N ALA A 190 9.46 -5.36 12.01
CA ALA A 190 8.06 -5.16 11.61
C ALA A 190 7.25 -6.47 11.54
N GLU A 191 7.90 -7.60 11.23
CA GLU A 191 7.25 -8.92 11.21
C GLU A 191 6.93 -9.41 12.63
N ILE A 192 7.86 -9.18 13.56
CA ILE A 192 7.69 -9.48 15.00
C ILE A 192 6.58 -8.61 15.59
N GLU A 193 6.61 -7.32 15.28
CA GLU A 193 5.62 -6.35 15.75
C GLU A 193 4.20 -6.69 15.27
N LEU A 194 4.07 -7.13 14.01
CA LEU A 194 2.81 -7.61 13.47
C LEU A 194 2.36 -8.91 14.17
N HIS A 195 3.26 -9.84 14.45
CA HIS A 195 2.89 -11.04 15.20
C HIS A 195 2.43 -10.71 16.63
N ALA A 196 3.13 -9.84 17.34
CA ALA A 196 2.71 -9.35 18.64
C ALA A 196 1.30 -8.73 18.58
N MET A 197 1.04 -7.89 17.56
CA MET A 197 -0.29 -7.30 17.32
C MET A 197 -1.39 -8.34 17.10
N VAL A 198 -1.08 -9.45 16.41
CA VAL A 198 -2.02 -10.57 16.23
C VAL A 198 -2.31 -11.28 17.56
N LEU A 199 -1.28 -11.56 18.36
CA LEU A 199 -1.43 -12.18 19.68
C LEU A 199 -2.22 -11.29 20.64
N GLU A 200 -1.97 -9.98 20.63
CA GLU A 200 -2.74 -8.97 21.36
C GLU A 200 -4.22 -9.00 20.94
N GLY A 201 -4.51 -9.11 19.63
CA GLY A 201 -5.87 -9.27 19.11
C GLY A 201 -6.58 -10.55 19.59
N MET A 202 -5.81 -11.60 19.89
CA MET A 202 -6.29 -12.84 20.51
C MET A 202 -6.33 -12.78 22.05
N LYS A 203 -5.99 -11.64 22.66
CA LYS A 203 -5.81 -11.47 24.11
C LYS A 203 -4.72 -12.37 24.73
N LYS A 204 -3.79 -12.84 23.91
CA LYS A 204 -2.63 -13.64 24.32
C LYS A 204 -1.46 -12.74 24.73
N PHE A 205 -1.71 -11.86 25.70
CA PHE A 205 -0.77 -10.79 26.06
C PHE A 205 0.56 -11.31 26.65
N ALA A 206 0.52 -12.43 27.37
CA ALA A 206 1.73 -13.07 27.89
C ALA A 206 2.62 -13.60 26.76
N GLU A 207 2.03 -14.30 25.77
CA GLU A 207 2.76 -14.81 24.60
C GLU A 207 3.36 -13.65 23.77
N ALA A 208 2.61 -12.54 23.62
CA ALA A 208 3.12 -11.35 22.95
C ALA A 208 4.32 -10.74 23.68
N GLU A 209 4.31 -10.71 25.02
CA GLU A 209 5.44 -10.20 25.80
C GLU A 209 6.66 -11.09 25.71
N GLU A 210 6.46 -12.41 25.79
CA GLU A 210 7.52 -13.41 25.64
C GLU A 210 8.18 -13.28 24.25
N LEU A 211 7.37 -13.13 23.19
CA LEU A 211 7.87 -12.89 21.84
C LEU A 211 8.74 -11.63 21.75
N LEU A 212 8.29 -10.50 22.32
CA LEU A 212 9.05 -9.25 22.31
C LEU A 212 10.28 -9.28 23.24
N GLY A 213 10.31 -10.21 24.20
CA GLY A 213 11.40 -10.41 25.14
C GLY A 213 12.50 -11.34 24.65
N ALA A 214 12.19 -12.23 23.72
CA ALA A 214 13.13 -13.19 23.15
C ALA A 214 14.36 -12.49 22.56
N GLU A 215 15.55 -13.06 22.77
CA GLU A 215 16.80 -12.46 22.34
C GLU A 215 16.88 -12.34 20.81
N GLU A 216 16.40 -13.36 20.08
CA GLU A 216 16.36 -13.32 18.62
C GLU A 216 15.45 -12.19 18.13
N SER A 217 14.28 -12.00 18.77
CA SER A 217 13.38 -10.90 18.43
C SER A 217 14.01 -9.53 18.69
N ARG A 218 14.63 -9.34 19.86
CA ARG A 218 15.26 -8.07 20.24
C ARG A 218 16.36 -7.63 19.29
N SER A 219 17.07 -8.58 18.69
CA SER A 219 18.13 -8.28 17.72
C SER A 219 17.61 -7.63 16.42
N LEU A 220 16.34 -7.85 16.06
CA LEU A 220 15.71 -7.33 14.85
C LEU A 220 14.81 -6.11 15.09
N LEU A 221 14.45 -5.84 16.34
CA LEU A 221 13.62 -4.70 16.72
C LEU A 221 14.46 -3.43 16.73
N SER A 222 14.02 -2.41 16.00
CA SER A 222 14.62 -1.07 16.01
C SER A 222 14.10 -0.17 17.14
N THR A 223 13.11 -0.65 17.91
CA THR A 223 12.51 0.07 19.02
C THR A 223 13.53 0.29 20.13
N PRO A 224 13.75 1.53 20.60
CA PRO A 224 14.69 1.80 21.69
C PRO A 224 14.39 0.96 22.95
N PRO A 225 15.41 0.52 23.71
CA PRO A 225 15.22 -0.38 24.84
C PRO A 225 14.19 0.08 25.87
N SER A 226 14.13 1.39 26.16
CA SER A 226 13.16 1.97 27.09
C SER A 226 11.71 1.85 26.59
N PHE A 227 11.46 2.13 25.30
CA PHE A 227 10.13 1.97 24.71
C PHE A 227 9.73 0.51 24.60
N LEU A 228 10.67 -0.39 24.29
CA LEU A 228 10.41 -1.82 24.27
C LEU A 228 10.08 -2.36 25.68
N MET A 229 10.81 -1.91 26.70
CA MET A 229 10.52 -2.25 28.10
C MET A 229 9.13 -1.76 28.52
N ALA A 230 8.79 -0.49 28.22
CA ALA A 230 7.47 0.06 28.50
C ALA A 230 6.36 -0.75 27.80
N ARG A 231 6.55 -1.12 26.53
CA ARG A 231 5.61 -1.96 25.79
C ARG A 231 5.44 -3.34 26.42
N ARG A 232 6.52 -4.00 26.81
CA ARG A 232 6.49 -5.31 27.48
C ARG A 232 5.78 -5.24 28.83
N ILE A 233 6.02 -4.17 29.62
CA ILE A 233 5.31 -3.94 30.89
C ILE A 233 3.80 -3.78 30.66
N ALA A 234 3.40 -3.03 29.63
CA ALA A 234 1.98 -2.87 29.28
C ALA A 234 1.30 -4.20 28.90
N LEU A 235 2.03 -5.11 28.23
CA LEU A 235 1.56 -6.45 27.92
C LEU A 235 1.44 -7.33 29.17
N LEU A 236 2.42 -7.30 30.09
CA LEU A 236 2.33 -8.01 31.37
C LEU A 236 1.15 -7.54 32.22
N LEU A 237 0.90 -6.22 32.24
CA LEU A 237 -0.26 -5.65 32.93
C LEU A 237 -1.57 -6.17 32.31
N SER A 238 -1.68 -6.15 30.98
CA SER A 238 -2.85 -6.69 30.25
C SER A 238 -3.03 -8.19 30.44
N ALA A 239 -1.94 -8.93 30.69
CA ALA A 239 -1.95 -10.35 31.03
C ALA A 239 -2.31 -10.63 32.50
N GLY A 240 -2.48 -9.60 33.34
CA GLY A 240 -2.72 -9.73 34.77
C GLY A 240 -1.50 -10.16 35.60
N ARG A 241 -0.28 -10.10 35.05
CA ARG A 241 0.98 -10.45 35.74
C ARG A 241 1.51 -9.29 36.59
N HIS A 242 0.69 -8.80 37.51
CA HIS A 242 0.96 -7.59 38.31
C HIS A 242 2.25 -7.68 39.14
N GLN A 243 2.54 -8.84 39.75
CA GLN A 243 3.76 -9.01 40.55
C GLN A 243 5.01 -8.83 39.68
N THR A 244 5.05 -9.48 38.52
CA THR A 244 6.17 -9.36 37.57
C THR A 244 6.32 -7.92 37.05
N VAL A 245 5.21 -7.19 36.88
CA VAL A 245 5.26 -5.76 36.56
C VAL A 245 5.96 -5.01 37.67
N VAL A 246 5.55 -5.17 38.93
CA VAL A 246 6.18 -4.50 40.07
C VAL A 246 7.67 -4.81 40.13
N ASP A 247 8.04 -6.09 40.07
CA ASP A 247 9.44 -6.52 40.18
C ASP A 247 10.32 -5.87 39.10
N ARG A 248 9.88 -5.90 37.84
CA ARG A 248 10.63 -5.32 36.71
C ARG A 248 10.67 -3.79 36.74
N THR A 249 9.61 -3.15 37.23
CA THR A 249 9.58 -1.68 37.35
C THR A 249 10.52 -1.24 38.47
N VAL A 250 10.55 -1.97 39.60
CA VAL A 250 11.48 -1.73 40.71
C VAL A 250 12.93 -1.96 40.27
N GLU A 251 13.22 -3.03 39.53
CA GLU A 251 14.55 -3.28 38.96
C GLU A 251 14.99 -2.12 38.05
N GLY A 252 14.11 -1.63 37.18
CA GLY A 252 14.38 -0.49 36.30
C GLY A 252 14.52 0.86 37.03
N LEU A 253 14.01 0.98 38.26
CA LEU A 253 14.20 2.17 39.12
C LEU A 253 15.51 2.12 39.92
N LYS A 254 16.14 0.95 40.06
CA LYS A 254 17.43 0.77 40.76
C LYS A 254 18.65 1.19 39.94
N ILE A 255 18.48 2.12 38.99
CA ILE A 255 19.59 2.70 38.24
C ILE A 255 20.27 3.74 39.13
N GLU A 256 21.46 3.40 39.65
CA GLU A 256 22.47 4.34 40.15
C GLU A 256 23.04 5.21 39.02
#